data_AF-F4RX23-F1
#
_entry.id   AF-F4RX23-F1
#
_cell.length_a   1.000
_cell.length_b   1.000
_cell.length_c   1.000
_cell.angle_alpha   90.00
_cell.angle_beta   90.00
_cell.angle_gamma   90.00
#
_symmetry.space_group_name_H-M   'P 1'
#
loop_
_entity.id
_entity.type
_entity.pdbx_description
1 polymer ?
#
loop_
_entity_poly.entity_id
_entity_poly.type
_entity_poly.pdbx_seq_one_letter_code
_entity_poly.pdbx_strand_id
1 'polypeptide(L)'
;MPLEHREVFEPSVFYTLSGLVHNSGDDDDESDVEKLQLQPEVLTKLQGFYDELVCKDKVAKEYAKLASGQGGPSLPDFNRKSLKCIERIHSDIENESNNMEFSYYLLACSTHASTEASCGSPGWAREFTSHDAMAVYVNKKSNFGKVFAAHAQGLSVAEAVAQIVGPNVMSNGGKVRKTDPGDIFKADLALLLRGSFSSLTGKEQGFPRGPDPVSLLREDHGINIIQLPGSKLPSEVLKLGFNAMNSRRSLWLQDVQANKFKMEKIKADSEPLEETADESVSATEDLVMMTQDIQD
;
A
#
# COMPACT_ATOMS: atom_id res chain seq x y z
N MET A 1 23.31 -4.11 -50.61
CA MET A 1 23.39 -2.82 -49.91
C MET A 1 24.41 -1.94 -50.62
N PRO A 2 24.09 -0.66 -50.91
CA PRO A 2 25.04 0.33 -51.40
C PRO A 2 26.26 0.46 -50.47
N LEU A 3 27.42 0.89 -51.00
CA LEU A 3 28.66 1.01 -50.21
C LEU A 3 28.50 1.99 -49.04
N GLU A 4 27.84 3.13 -49.26
CA GLU A 4 27.57 4.14 -48.23
C GLU A 4 26.72 3.62 -47.07
N HIS A 5 25.87 2.61 -47.31
CA HIS A 5 25.06 1.99 -46.25
C HIS A 5 25.86 0.99 -45.42
N ARG A 6 26.99 0.48 -45.95
CA ARG A 6 27.88 -0.44 -45.23
C ARG A 6 28.77 0.30 -44.24
N GLU A 7 29.13 1.55 -44.54
CA GLU A 7 29.95 2.41 -43.68
C GLU A 7 29.31 2.64 -42.30
N VAL A 8 27.98 2.69 -42.22
CA VAL A 8 27.24 2.83 -40.95
C VAL A 8 27.48 1.67 -39.97
N PHE A 9 27.81 0.48 -40.48
CA PHE A 9 28.09 -0.71 -39.67
C PHE A 9 29.57 -0.91 -39.37
N GLU A 10 30.44 0.00 -39.82
CA GLU A 10 31.83 0.04 -39.37
C GLU A 10 31.83 0.37 -37.86
N PRO A 11 32.52 -0.39 -36.99
CA PRO A 11 32.38 -0.26 -35.54
C PRO A 11 32.54 1.18 -35.04
N SER A 12 33.59 1.87 -35.49
CA SER A 12 33.91 3.24 -35.10
C SER A 12 32.79 4.22 -35.43
N VAL A 13 32.21 4.10 -36.63
CA VAL A 13 31.08 4.92 -37.11
C VAL A 13 29.80 4.55 -36.35
N PHE A 14 29.51 3.26 -36.17
CA PHE A 14 28.32 2.79 -35.48
C PHE A 14 28.28 3.25 -34.01
N TYR A 15 29.39 3.13 -33.27
CA TYR A 15 29.47 3.58 -31.88
C TYR A 15 29.40 5.11 -31.77
N THR A 16 30.01 5.83 -32.72
CA THR A 16 29.90 7.30 -32.78
C THR A 16 28.48 7.78 -33.04
N LEU A 17 27.75 7.15 -33.98
CA LEU A 17 26.37 7.52 -34.32
C LEU A 17 25.34 7.03 -33.29
N SER A 18 25.60 5.90 -32.64
CA SER A 18 24.72 5.35 -31.60
C SER A 18 24.91 6.02 -30.23
N GLY A 19 26.06 6.65 -30.01
CA GLY A 19 26.45 7.22 -28.72
C GLY A 19 26.78 6.17 -27.65
N LEU A 20 26.94 4.91 -28.04
CA LEU A 20 27.26 3.79 -27.14
C LEU A 20 28.77 3.70 -26.89
N VAL A 21 29.15 3.23 -25.71
CA VAL A 21 30.56 2.99 -25.35
C VAL A 21 30.97 1.59 -25.84
N HIS A 22 32.13 1.48 -26.49
CA HIS A 22 32.68 0.19 -26.87
C HIS A 22 33.45 -0.41 -25.69
N ASN A 23 32.95 -1.51 -25.12
CA ASN A 23 33.72 -2.31 -24.17
C ASN A 23 34.12 -3.60 -24.88
N SER A 24 35.36 -3.69 -25.35
CA SER A 24 35.95 -4.97 -25.76
C SER A 24 36.10 -5.82 -24.50
N GLY A 25 35.37 -6.93 -24.44
CA GLY A 25 35.30 -7.80 -23.25
C GLY A 25 36.53 -8.66 -22.99
N ASP A 26 37.72 -8.23 -23.40
CA ASP A 26 38.99 -8.86 -23.06
C ASP A 26 39.74 -7.94 -22.08
N ASP A 27 39.90 -8.43 -20.85
CA ASP A 27 40.80 -7.88 -19.84
C ASP A 27 42.24 -7.90 -20.42
N ASP A 28 42.69 -6.79 -20.99
CA ASP A 28 44.08 -6.26 -21.01
C ASP A 28 44.40 -5.33 -22.20
N ASP A 29 43.46 -5.03 -23.11
CA ASP A 29 43.66 -3.98 -24.12
C ASP A 29 42.60 -2.87 -23.99
N GLU A 30 43.00 -1.72 -23.42
CA GLU A 30 42.32 -0.42 -23.62
C GLU A 30 42.40 -0.04 -25.12
N SER A 31 41.69 -0.76 -25.97
CA SER A 31 41.34 -0.26 -27.30
C SER A 31 40.08 0.61 -27.16
N ASP A 32 40.27 1.78 -26.55
CA ASP A 32 39.33 2.88 -26.70
C ASP A 32 39.16 3.10 -28.20
N VAL A 33 38.03 2.66 -28.76
CA VAL A 33 37.68 2.99 -30.14
C VAL A 33 37.49 4.50 -30.16
N GLU A 34 38.54 5.22 -30.56
CA GLU A 34 38.55 6.67 -30.62
C GLU A 34 37.31 7.13 -31.37
N LYS A 35 36.50 7.98 -30.73
CA LYS A 35 35.35 8.61 -31.38
C LYS A 35 35.84 9.29 -32.66
N LEU A 36 35.40 8.77 -33.81
CA LEU A 36 35.78 9.35 -35.09
C LEU A 36 35.26 10.79 -35.15
N GLN A 37 36.19 11.75 -35.25
CA GLN A 37 35.85 13.13 -35.56
C GLN A 37 35.49 13.24 -37.04
N LEU A 38 34.23 12.97 -37.36
CA LEU A 38 33.70 13.14 -38.71
C LEU A 38 33.29 14.60 -38.96
N GLN A 39 33.47 15.07 -40.19
CA GLN A 39 32.97 16.37 -40.65
C GLN A 39 31.43 16.45 -40.46
N PRO A 40 30.86 17.59 -40.03
CA PRO A 40 29.44 17.72 -39.69
C PRO A 40 28.48 17.28 -40.80
N GLU A 41 28.82 17.55 -42.06
CA GLU A 41 28.00 17.22 -43.23
C GLU A 41 27.96 15.70 -43.48
N VAL A 42 29.09 15.02 -43.27
CA VAL A 42 29.20 13.56 -43.42
C VAL A 42 28.47 12.85 -42.29
N LEU A 43 28.58 13.38 -41.06
CA LEU A 43 27.89 12.86 -39.88
C LEU A 43 26.37 12.95 -40.06
N THR A 44 25.86 14.07 -40.59
CA THR A 44 24.41 14.24 -40.85
C THR A 44 23.89 13.22 -41.88
N LYS A 45 24.67 12.96 -42.94
CA LYS A 45 24.31 11.96 -43.97
C LYS A 45 24.32 10.54 -43.41
N LEU A 46 25.36 10.17 -42.66
CA LEU A 46 25.48 8.85 -42.03
C LEU A 46 24.45 8.64 -40.90
N GLN A 47 24.08 9.69 -40.17
CA GLN A 47 23.00 9.64 -39.18
C GLN A 47 21.66 9.32 -39.84
N GLY A 48 21.39 9.90 -41.02
CA GLY A 48 20.19 9.58 -41.80
C GLY A 48 20.12 8.10 -42.18
N PHE A 49 21.24 7.52 -42.63
CA PHE A 49 21.32 6.09 -42.93
C PHE A 49 21.25 5.21 -41.67
N TYR A 50 21.83 5.64 -40.55
CA TYR A 50 21.71 4.95 -39.27
C TYR A 50 20.25 4.89 -38.81
N ASP A 51 19.53 5.99 -38.91
CA ASP A 51 18.12 6.08 -38.50
C ASP A 51 17.20 5.23 -39.41
N GLU A 52 17.55 5.07 -40.69
CA GLU A 52 16.80 4.24 -41.63
C GLU A 52 17.10 2.73 -41.48
N LEU A 53 18.38 2.37 -41.27
CA LEU A 53 18.85 0.99 -41.36
C LEU A 53 18.95 0.28 -40.00
N VAL A 54 19.11 1.03 -38.91
CA VAL A 54 19.36 0.47 -37.57
C VAL A 54 18.09 0.50 -36.74
N CYS A 55 17.61 -0.67 -36.34
CA CYS A 55 16.53 -0.79 -35.38
C CYS A 55 17.04 -0.46 -33.97
N LYS A 56 16.92 0.82 -33.57
CA LYS A 56 17.40 1.35 -32.28
C LYS A 56 16.90 0.54 -31.08
N ASP A 57 15.64 0.08 -31.12
CA ASP A 57 15.05 -0.74 -30.05
C ASP A 57 15.75 -2.10 -29.90
N LYS A 58 16.14 -2.73 -31.01
CA LYS A 58 16.89 -4.00 -30.97
C LYS A 58 18.31 -3.77 -30.47
N VAL A 59 18.97 -2.71 -30.92
CA VAL A 59 20.32 -2.35 -30.46
C VAL A 59 20.33 -2.04 -28.96
N ALA A 60 19.38 -1.23 -28.48
CA ALA A 60 19.23 -0.94 -27.06
C ALA A 60 18.99 -2.22 -26.24
N LYS A 61 18.17 -3.15 -26.75
CA LYS A 61 17.88 -4.41 -26.07
C LYS A 61 19.10 -5.35 -26.01
N GLU A 62 19.85 -5.49 -27.10
CA GLU A 62 21.07 -6.32 -27.11
C GLU A 62 22.21 -5.68 -26.31
N TYR A 63 22.37 -4.36 -26.37
CA TYR A 63 23.33 -3.65 -25.54
C TYR A 63 22.97 -3.71 -24.05
N ALA A 64 21.68 -3.63 -23.70
CA ALA A 64 21.22 -3.85 -22.34
C ALA A 64 21.51 -5.29 -21.87
N LYS A 65 21.42 -6.30 -22.75
CA LYS A 65 21.80 -7.68 -22.43
C LYS A 65 23.31 -7.82 -22.21
N LEU A 66 24.13 -7.21 -23.07
CA LEU A 66 25.59 -7.20 -22.95
C LEU A 66 26.05 -6.44 -21.69
N ALA A 67 25.47 -5.27 -21.42
CA ALA A 67 25.69 -4.50 -20.21
C ALA A 67 25.18 -5.22 -18.94
N SER A 68 24.09 -5.99 -19.05
CA SER A 68 23.61 -6.84 -17.96
C SER A 68 24.45 -8.11 -17.79
N GLY A 69 25.34 -8.41 -18.73
CA GLY A 69 26.21 -9.58 -18.77
C GLY A 69 25.43 -10.88 -18.67
N GLN A 70 25.39 -11.69 -19.73
CA GLN A 70 25.17 -13.14 -19.56
C GLN A 70 26.34 -13.85 -18.82
N GLY A 71 27.21 -13.09 -18.14
CA GLY A 71 28.10 -13.48 -17.04
C GLY A 71 28.24 -12.38 -15.97
N GLY A 72 27.31 -11.42 -15.90
CA GLY A 72 27.33 -10.32 -14.94
C GLY A 72 26.90 -10.75 -13.54
N PRO A 73 27.31 -10.03 -12.48
CA PRO A 73 26.84 -10.30 -11.13
C PRO A 73 25.30 -10.25 -11.13
N SER A 74 24.69 -11.22 -10.44
CA SER A 74 23.23 -11.24 -10.27
C SER A 74 22.75 -9.87 -9.77
N LEU A 75 21.52 -9.45 -10.08
CA LEU A 75 20.95 -8.20 -9.55
C LEU A 75 21.13 -8.04 -8.01
N PRO A 76 20.98 -9.10 -7.19
CA PRO A 76 21.41 -9.11 -5.78
C PRO A 76 22.87 -8.69 -5.56
N ASP A 77 23.79 -9.29 -6.31
CA ASP A 77 25.23 -9.03 -6.21
C ASP A 77 25.59 -7.63 -6.69
N PHE A 78 24.93 -7.15 -7.74
CA PHE A 78 25.10 -5.80 -8.25
C PHE A 78 24.61 -4.75 -7.25
N ASN A 79 23.42 -4.94 -6.65
CA ASN A 79 22.90 -4.08 -5.59
C ASN A 79 23.82 -4.08 -4.36
N ARG A 80 24.36 -5.23 -3.98
CA ARG A 80 25.32 -5.35 -2.88
C ARG A 80 26.64 -4.64 -3.20
N LYS A 81 27.18 -4.79 -4.42
CA LYS A 81 28.42 -4.14 -4.86
C LYS A 81 28.26 -2.62 -4.94
N SER A 82 27.14 -2.14 -5.49
CA SER A 82 26.85 -0.71 -5.60
C SER A 82 26.62 -0.06 -4.23
N LEU A 83 25.93 -0.73 -3.30
CA LEU A 83 25.81 -0.25 -1.92
C LEU A 83 27.17 -0.11 -1.24
N LYS A 84 28.03 -1.14 -1.33
CA LYS A 84 29.39 -1.08 -0.78
C LYS A 84 30.23 0.04 -1.39
N CYS A 85 30.04 0.34 -2.68
CA CYS A 85 30.71 1.45 -3.33
C CYS A 85 30.33 2.78 -2.67
N ILE A 86 29.04 2.98 -2.43
CA ILE A 86 28.50 4.19 -1.81
C ILE A 86 28.86 4.30 -0.34
N GLU A 87 28.94 3.19 0.39
CA GLU A 87 29.46 3.16 1.77
C GLU A 87 30.91 3.64 1.82
N ARG A 88 31.76 3.24 0.87
CA ARG A 88 33.15 3.75 0.79
C ARG A 88 33.20 5.25 0.50
N ILE A 89 32.43 5.72 -0.48
CA ILE A 89 32.35 7.15 -0.82
C ILE A 89 31.89 7.96 0.41
N HIS A 90 30.90 7.47 1.13
CA HIS A 90 30.47 8.09 2.38
C HIS A 90 31.60 8.16 3.41
N SER A 91 32.35 7.07 3.64
CA SER A 91 33.48 7.08 4.57
C SER A 91 34.56 8.08 4.14
N ASP A 92 34.84 8.20 2.85
CA ASP A 92 35.81 9.17 2.33
C ASP A 92 35.32 10.62 2.58
N ILE A 93 34.04 10.90 2.30
CA ILE A 93 33.43 12.21 2.57
C ILE A 93 33.40 12.51 4.06
N GLU A 94 33.12 11.52 4.92
CA GLU A 94 33.09 11.67 6.37
C GLU A 94 34.48 12.02 6.92
N ASN A 95 35.51 11.31 6.46
CA ASN A 95 36.89 11.60 6.82
C ASN A 95 37.29 13.02 6.39
N GLU A 96 36.95 13.41 5.16
CA GLU A 96 37.28 14.73 4.64
C GLU A 96 36.48 15.85 5.34
N SER A 97 35.22 15.58 5.67
CA SER A 97 34.36 16.46 6.47
C SER A 97 34.96 16.73 7.85
N ASN A 98 35.51 15.70 8.49
CA ASN A 98 36.20 15.84 9.78
C ASN A 98 37.54 16.58 9.65
N ASN A 99 38.29 16.35 8.57
CA ASN A 99 39.59 16.99 8.34
C ASN A 99 39.48 18.47 7.96
N MET A 100 38.47 18.82 7.15
CA MET A 100 38.31 20.14 6.53
C MET A 100 37.16 20.94 7.14
N GLU A 101 36.53 20.41 8.19
CA GLU A 101 35.47 21.06 8.99
C GLU A 101 34.24 21.52 8.17
N PHE A 102 33.83 20.77 7.15
CA PHE A 102 32.58 21.04 6.43
C PHE A 102 31.47 20.06 6.82
N SER A 103 30.23 20.47 6.59
CA SER A 103 29.05 19.60 6.78
C SER A 103 28.56 19.02 5.46
N TYR A 104 28.05 17.80 5.47
CA TYR A 104 27.55 17.14 4.27
C TYR A 104 26.23 16.42 4.51
N TYR A 105 25.51 16.21 3.41
CA TYR A 105 24.30 15.41 3.33
C TYR A 105 24.32 14.65 2.01
N LEU A 106 24.38 13.33 2.08
CA LEU A 106 24.45 12.41 0.95
C LEU A 106 23.23 11.49 0.97
N LEU A 107 22.43 11.56 -0.08
CA LEU A 107 21.31 10.66 -0.31
C LEU A 107 21.57 9.89 -1.60
N ALA A 108 21.53 8.57 -1.53
CA ALA A 108 21.81 7.71 -2.67
C ALA A 108 20.89 6.48 -2.68
N CYS A 109 20.60 5.97 -3.86
CA CYS A 109 19.82 4.75 -4.03
C CYS A 109 20.23 4.00 -5.30
N SER A 110 19.91 2.72 -5.38
CA SER A 110 19.96 1.99 -6.64
C SER A 110 18.89 2.51 -7.60
N THR A 111 19.16 2.43 -8.90
CA THR A 111 18.20 2.77 -9.97
C THR A 111 17.26 1.61 -10.32
N HIS A 112 17.56 0.39 -9.88
CA HIS A 112 16.69 -0.77 -10.07
C HIS A 112 15.60 -0.83 -8.99
N ALA A 113 14.35 -1.03 -9.43
CA ALA A 113 13.18 -1.08 -8.58
C ALA A 113 13.13 -2.36 -7.72
N SER A 114 12.71 -2.21 -6.46
CA SER A 114 12.41 -3.31 -5.54
C SER A 114 11.15 -4.13 -5.90
N THR A 115 10.51 -3.88 -7.05
CA THR A 115 9.16 -4.37 -7.37
C THR A 115 9.09 -5.46 -8.43
N GLU A 116 10.20 -6.01 -8.93
CA GLU A 116 10.12 -7.32 -9.56
C GLU A 116 9.86 -8.37 -8.48
N ALA A 117 8.58 -8.65 -8.25
CA ALA A 117 8.04 -9.56 -7.23
C ALA A 117 8.52 -11.03 -7.36
N SER A 118 9.51 -11.32 -8.21
CA SER A 118 10.20 -12.60 -8.30
C SER A 118 11.71 -12.52 -8.02
N CYS A 119 12.30 -11.35 -7.78
CA CYS A 119 13.70 -11.25 -7.42
C CYS A 119 13.84 -11.05 -5.91
N GLY A 120 14.43 -12.02 -5.21
CA GLY A 120 14.63 -12.00 -3.75
C GLY A 120 15.64 -10.95 -3.26
N SER A 121 15.75 -9.79 -3.90
CA SER A 121 16.70 -8.74 -3.54
C SER A 121 16.18 -7.35 -3.92
N PRO A 122 15.61 -6.61 -2.95
CA PRO A 122 15.15 -5.23 -3.19
C PRO A 122 16.33 -4.31 -3.53
N GLY A 123 16.06 -3.26 -4.31
CA GLY A 123 16.96 -2.12 -4.45
C GLY A 123 17.22 -1.43 -3.11
N TRP A 124 18.28 -0.64 -3.02
CA TRP A 124 18.69 0.02 -1.78
C TRP A 124 18.52 1.54 -1.86
N ALA A 125 18.29 2.18 -0.71
CA ALA A 125 18.33 3.62 -0.55
C ALA A 125 18.96 3.93 0.83
N ARG A 126 19.92 4.84 0.86
CA ARG A 126 20.69 5.21 2.05
C ARG A 126 20.90 6.72 2.12
N GLU A 127 20.92 7.21 3.35
CA GLU A 127 21.15 8.60 3.70
C GLU A 127 22.32 8.63 4.68
N PHE A 128 23.28 9.50 4.40
CA PHE A 128 24.47 9.71 5.21
C PHE A 128 24.64 11.22 5.41
N THR A 129 25.00 11.66 6.61
CA THR A 129 25.09 13.08 6.93
C THR A 129 26.04 13.29 8.09
N SER A 130 26.71 14.44 8.15
CA SER A 130 27.40 14.84 9.38
C SER A 130 26.45 15.40 10.45
N HIS A 131 25.18 15.60 10.11
CA HIS A 131 24.14 16.16 10.98
C HIS A 131 22.85 15.33 10.92
N ASP A 132 22.73 14.33 11.78
CA ASP A 132 21.56 13.43 11.85
C ASP A 132 20.24 14.18 12.10
N ALA A 133 20.28 15.26 12.88
CA ALA A 133 19.10 16.08 13.14
C ALA A 133 18.51 16.68 11.85
N MET A 134 19.35 17.01 10.86
CA MET A 134 18.89 17.51 9.57
C MET A 134 18.20 16.42 8.76
N ALA A 135 18.76 15.20 8.75
CA ALA A 135 18.13 14.04 8.13
C ALA A 135 16.74 13.76 8.71
N VAL A 136 16.62 13.79 10.04
CA VAL A 136 15.32 13.65 10.72
C VAL A 136 14.36 14.77 10.32
N TYR A 137 14.82 16.03 10.30
CA TYR A 137 13.98 17.17 9.91
C TYR A 137 13.46 17.07 8.48
N VAL A 138 14.36 16.81 7.52
CA VAL A 138 14.05 16.75 6.09
C VAL A 138 13.09 15.58 5.80
N ASN A 139 13.36 14.39 6.36
CA ASN A 139 12.46 13.25 6.19
C ASN A 139 11.11 13.48 6.88
N LYS A 140 11.07 14.08 8.06
CA LYS A 140 9.81 14.41 8.74
C LYS A 140 8.97 15.40 7.94
N LYS A 141 9.58 16.38 7.29
CA LYS A 141 8.88 17.45 6.56
C LYS A 141 8.43 17.03 5.16
N SER A 142 9.21 16.18 4.49
CA SER A 142 9.04 15.93 3.05
C SER A 142 9.19 14.47 2.63
N ASN A 143 9.54 13.57 3.55
CA ASN A 143 9.90 12.18 3.25
C ASN A 143 10.93 12.07 2.11
N PHE A 144 11.86 13.03 2.05
CA PHE A 144 12.75 13.24 0.91
C PHE A 144 13.48 11.96 0.49
N GLY A 145 14.03 11.20 1.45
CA GLY A 145 14.73 9.95 1.16
C GLY A 145 13.87 8.94 0.40
N LYS A 146 12.60 8.82 0.78
CA LYS A 146 11.65 7.90 0.13
C LYS A 146 11.14 8.42 -1.21
N VAL A 147 10.87 9.72 -1.32
CA VAL A 147 10.42 10.34 -2.58
C VAL A 147 11.53 10.26 -3.63
N PHE A 148 12.77 10.56 -3.23
CA PHE A 148 13.95 10.43 -4.07
C PHE A 148 14.14 8.98 -4.54
N ALA A 149 14.11 8.01 -3.62
CA ALA A 149 14.22 6.60 -3.96
C ALA A 149 13.11 6.15 -4.92
N ALA A 150 11.85 6.54 -4.66
CA ALA A 150 10.73 6.20 -5.53
C ALA A 150 10.93 6.73 -6.96
N HIS A 151 11.29 8.00 -7.10
CA HIS A 151 11.56 8.60 -8.40
C HIS A 151 12.72 7.91 -9.13
N ALA A 152 13.85 7.71 -8.44
CA ALA A 152 15.05 7.10 -9.02
C ALA A 152 14.88 5.60 -9.35
N GLN A 153 14.01 4.90 -8.63
CA GLN A 153 13.69 3.49 -8.83
C GLN A 153 12.49 3.27 -9.77
N GLY A 154 11.95 4.32 -10.38
CA GLY A 154 10.84 4.21 -11.33
C GLY A 154 9.49 3.83 -10.70
N LEU A 155 9.32 4.05 -9.39
CA LEU A 155 8.01 3.98 -8.71
C LEU A 155 7.30 5.32 -8.85
N SER A 156 5.97 5.31 -9.03
CA SER A 156 5.25 6.58 -9.06
C SER A 156 5.27 7.26 -7.69
N VAL A 157 5.43 8.58 -7.67
CA VAL A 157 5.43 9.37 -6.42
C VAL A 157 4.11 9.19 -5.65
N ALA A 158 2.98 9.01 -6.36
CA ALA A 158 1.69 8.71 -5.74
C ALA A 158 1.66 7.35 -5.01
N GLU A 159 2.26 6.30 -5.60
CA GLU A 159 2.41 4.99 -4.95
C GLU A 159 3.34 5.08 -3.74
N ALA A 160 4.42 5.85 -3.83
CA ALA A 160 5.32 6.08 -2.71
C ALA A 160 4.65 6.85 -1.57
N VAL A 161 3.89 7.91 -1.88
CA VAL A 161 3.11 8.67 -0.90
C VAL A 161 2.04 7.79 -0.25
N ALA A 162 1.36 6.91 -1.00
CA ALA A 162 0.40 5.96 -0.45
C ALA A 162 1.08 4.97 0.54
N GLN A 163 2.28 4.49 0.24
CA GLN A 163 3.09 3.66 1.16
C GLN A 163 3.54 4.43 2.42
N ILE A 164 3.70 5.75 2.31
CA ILE A 164 4.20 6.64 3.39
C ILE A 164 3.08 7.12 4.32
N VAL A 165 1.87 7.32 3.81
CA VAL A 165 0.71 7.77 4.62
C VAL A 165 0.02 6.58 5.30
N GLY A 166 0.17 5.37 4.77
CA GLY A 166 -0.37 4.13 5.36
C GLY A 166 0.31 3.52 6.62
N PRO A 167 1.49 3.90 7.13
CA PRO A 167 2.24 3.05 8.06
C PRO A 167 1.95 3.28 9.55
N ASN A 168 0.97 4.09 9.95
CA ASN A 168 0.60 4.18 11.37
C ASN A 168 -0.35 3.08 11.87
N VAL A 169 -0.63 2.06 11.04
CA VAL A 169 -1.31 0.86 11.52
C VAL A 169 -0.40 -0.33 11.25
N MET A 170 0.20 -0.84 12.33
CA MET A 170 0.86 -2.15 12.32
C MET A 170 -0.06 -3.17 11.65
N SER A 171 0.40 -3.83 10.59
CA SER A 171 -0.07 -5.17 10.20
C SER A 171 0.88 -5.79 9.20
N ASN A 172 1.30 -7.01 9.54
CA ASN A 172 2.14 -7.91 8.77
C ASN A 172 1.64 -8.12 7.32
N GLY A 173 2.62 -8.20 6.42
CA GLY A 173 2.67 -9.07 5.25
C GLY A 173 1.38 -9.38 4.50
N GLY A 174 1.25 -8.83 3.30
CA GLY A 174 0.34 -9.37 2.29
C GLY A 174 0.06 -8.36 1.21
N LYS A 175 0.49 -8.70 -0.02
CA LYS A 175 0.10 -8.09 -1.30
C LYS A 175 -1.11 -7.17 -1.18
N VAL A 176 -0.94 -5.89 -1.51
CA VAL A 176 -2.07 -5.01 -1.85
C VAL A 176 -2.66 -5.54 -3.17
N ARG A 177 -3.44 -6.62 -3.07
CA ARG A 177 -4.52 -6.87 -4.01
C ARG A 177 -5.38 -5.61 -3.96
N LYS A 178 -5.82 -5.12 -5.12
CA LYS A 178 -6.88 -4.11 -5.21
C LYS A 178 -7.94 -4.49 -4.18
N THR A 179 -8.03 -3.72 -3.10
CA THR A 179 -8.90 -4.03 -1.97
C THR A 179 -10.31 -4.07 -2.53
N ASP A 180 -10.96 -5.22 -2.46
CA ASP A 180 -12.36 -5.32 -2.90
C ASP A 180 -13.15 -4.29 -2.08
N PRO A 181 -14.06 -3.50 -2.69
CA PRO A 181 -14.94 -2.60 -1.94
C PRO A 181 -15.56 -3.26 -0.70
N GLY A 182 -15.86 -4.57 -0.76
CA GLY A 182 -16.34 -5.34 0.38
C GLY A 182 -15.36 -5.44 1.57
N ASP A 183 -14.06 -5.51 1.30
CA ASP A 183 -13.01 -5.54 2.32
C ASP A 183 -12.82 -4.18 2.99
N ILE A 184 -12.98 -3.09 2.22
CA ILE A 184 -12.99 -1.71 2.74
C ILE A 184 -14.17 -1.54 3.70
N PHE A 185 -15.39 -1.89 3.27
CA PHE A 185 -16.58 -1.79 4.13
C PHE A 185 -16.48 -2.64 5.38
N LYS A 186 -15.82 -3.81 5.31
CA LYS A 186 -15.57 -4.66 6.47
C LYS A 186 -14.62 -3.99 7.46
N ALA A 187 -13.52 -3.43 6.98
CA ALA A 187 -12.55 -2.75 7.84
C ALA A 187 -13.16 -1.52 8.53
N ASP A 188 -13.83 -0.65 7.77
CA ASP A 188 -14.44 0.58 8.29
C ASP A 188 -15.55 0.29 9.30
N LEU A 189 -16.43 -0.66 8.99
CA LEU A 189 -17.49 -1.06 9.90
C LEU A 189 -16.93 -1.68 11.19
N ALA A 190 -15.88 -2.51 11.08
CA ALA A 190 -15.23 -3.08 12.26
C ALA A 190 -14.64 -2.00 13.17
N LEU A 191 -14.02 -0.97 12.60
CA LEU A 191 -13.40 0.11 13.34
C LEU A 191 -14.46 0.95 14.06
N LEU A 192 -15.52 1.37 13.37
CA LEU A 192 -16.59 2.17 13.96
C LEU A 192 -17.36 1.42 15.05
N LEU A 193 -17.66 0.14 14.83
CA LEU A 193 -18.32 -0.71 15.83
C LEU A 193 -17.42 -0.92 17.05
N ARG A 194 -16.11 -1.16 16.84
CA ARG A 194 -15.14 -1.26 17.95
C ARG A 194 -15.09 0.03 18.74
N GLY A 195 -14.92 1.19 18.09
CA GLY A 195 -14.84 2.48 18.77
C GLY A 195 -16.08 2.77 19.62
N SER A 196 -17.26 2.54 19.05
CA SER A 196 -18.54 2.73 19.74
C SER A 196 -18.70 1.77 20.92
N PHE A 197 -18.34 0.50 20.73
CA PHE A 197 -18.44 -0.54 21.76
C PHE A 197 -17.43 -0.34 22.90
N SER A 198 -16.17 0.00 22.58
CA SER A 198 -15.15 0.31 23.57
C SER A 198 -15.49 1.56 24.37
N SER A 199 -16.05 2.58 23.73
CA SER A 199 -16.51 3.80 24.42
C SER A 199 -17.65 3.49 25.40
N LEU A 200 -18.56 2.59 25.04
CA LEU A 200 -19.66 2.18 25.92
C LEU A 200 -19.19 1.29 27.06
N THR A 201 -18.36 0.28 26.79
CA THR A 201 -17.92 -0.71 27.79
C THR A 201 -16.75 -0.23 28.65
N GLY A 202 -16.02 0.81 28.22
CA GLY A 202 -14.79 1.28 28.87
C GLY A 202 -13.60 0.34 28.69
N LYS A 203 -13.70 -0.66 27.81
CA LYS A 203 -12.67 -1.68 27.55
C LYS A 203 -12.22 -1.60 26.09
N GLU A 204 -10.93 -1.69 25.82
CA GLU A 204 -10.37 -1.71 24.45
C GLU A 204 -10.58 -3.07 23.73
N GLN A 205 -11.79 -3.62 23.80
CA GLN A 205 -12.17 -4.88 23.18
C GLN A 205 -12.87 -4.68 21.83
N GLY A 206 -12.74 -5.68 20.94
CA GLY A 206 -13.43 -5.68 19.66
C GLY A 206 -14.94 -5.88 19.79
N PHE A 207 -15.71 -5.40 18.81
CA PHE A 207 -17.13 -5.71 18.71
C PHE A 207 -17.35 -7.23 18.54
N PRO A 208 -18.28 -7.85 19.27
CA PRO A 208 -18.52 -9.28 19.18
C PRO A 208 -18.83 -9.78 17.76
N ARG A 209 -18.26 -10.92 17.39
CA ARG A 209 -18.27 -11.43 16.00
C ARG A 209 -19.22 -12.61 15.77
N GLY A 210 -20.09 -12.92 16.73
CA GLY A 210 -21.05 -14.02 16.64
C GLY A 210 -22.24 -13.76 15.72
N PRO A 211 -23.03 -14.80 15.42
CA PRO A 211 -24.38 -14.61 14.87
C PRO A 211 -25.24 -13.86 15.89
N ASP A 212 -26.27 -13.20 15.40
CA ASP A 212 -27.22 -12.40 16.17
C ASP A 212 -26.58 -11.43 17.18
N PRO A 213 -25.99 -10.33 16.70
CA PRO A 213 -25.34 -9.35 17.56
C PRO A 213 -26.32 -8.67 18.54
N VAL A 214 -27.63 -8.71 18.28
CA VAL A 214 -28.64 -8.10 19.16
C VAL A 214 -28.76 -8.90 20.44
N SER A 215 -28.94 -10.21 20.34
CA SER A 215 -29.05 -11.10 21.49
C SER A 215 -27.73 -11.18 22.24
N LEU A 216 -26.62 -11.33 21.52
CA LEU A 216 -25.28 -11.45 22.11
C LEU A 216 -24.88 -10.22 22.94
N LEU A 217 -25.12 -9.01 22.42
CA LEU A 217 -24.81 -7.79 23.18
C LEU A 217 -25.73 -7.60 24.39
N ARG A 218 -26.97 -8.03 24.30
CA ARG A 218 -27.91 -7.96 25.42
C ARG A 218 -27.51 -8.90 26.54
N GLU A 219 -27.24 -10.16 26.23
CA GLU A 219 -26.96 -11.23 27.19
C GLU A 219 -25.56 -11.08 27.81
N ASP A 220 -24.52 -10.92 26.99
CA ASP A 220 -23.13 -10.95 27.47
C ASP A 220 -22.63 -9.59 27.97
N HIS A 221 -23.25 -8.49 27.52
CA HIS A 221 -22.71 -7.14 27.71
C HIS A 221 -23.73 -6.13 28.26
N GLY A 222 -25.01 -6.51 28.42
CA GLY A 222 -26.06 -5.60 28.89
C GLY A 222 -26.24 -4.38 27.98
N ILE A 223 -26.07 -4.56 26.67
CA ILE A 223 -26.17 -3.48 25.67
C ILE A 223 -27.33 -3.78 24.70
N ASN A 224 -28.19 -2.79 24.49
CA ASN A 224 -29.24 -2.84 23.48
C ASN A 224 -28.77 -2.17 22.18
N ILE A 225 -29.07 -2.82 21.05
CA ILE A 225 -28.98 -2.19 19.72
C ILE A 225 -30.33 -1.52 19.41
N ILE A 226 -30.27 -0.27 18.96
CA ILE A 226 -31.43 0.51 18.51
C ILE A 226 -31.22 0.89 17.04
N GLN A 227 -32.13 0.43 16.18
CA GLN A 227 -32.23 0.89 14.80
C GLN A 227 -33.30 1.99 14.71
N LEU A 228 -32.89 3.22 14.41
CA LEU A 228 -33.79 4.37 14.32
C LEU A 228 -34.57 4.37 12.99
N PRO A 229 -35.73 5.07 12.92
CA PRO A 229 -36.47 5.24 11.67
C PRO A 229 -35.59 5.77 10.53
N GLY A 230 -35.67 5.08 9.38
CA GLY A 230 -34.84 5.34 8.21
C GLY A 230 -33.55 4.52 8.12
N SER A 231 -33.32 3.57 9.04
CA SER A 231 -32.27 2.55 8.91
C SER A 231 -32.49 1.71 7.64
N LYS A 232 -31.44 1.59 6.83
CA LYS A 232 -31.45 0.82 5.58
C LYS A 232 -31.16 -0.66 5.79
N LEU A 233 -30.57 -1.03 6.92
CA LEU A 233 -30.29 -2.41 7.29
C LEU A 233 -31.54 -3.07 7.90
N PRO A 234 -32.12 -4.10 7.27
CA PRO A 234 -33.24 -4.82 7.87
C PRO A 234 -32.81 -5.61 9.10
N SER A 235 -33.67 -5.70 10.12
CA SER A 235 -33.35 -6.39 11.38
C SER A 235 -33.04 -7.87 11.19
N GLU A 236 -33.70 -8.55 10.23
CA GLU A 236 -33.38 -9.95 9.88
C GLU A 236 -31.99 -10.10 9.27
N VAL A 237 -31.49 -9.07 8.58
CA VAL A 237 -30.12 -9.06 8.06
C VAL A 237 -29.14 -8.84 9.20
N LEU A 238 -29.45 -7.94 10.14
CA LEU A 238 -28.63 -7.70 11.32
C LEU A 238 -28.35 -8.97 12.12
N LYS A 239 -29.33 -9.87 12.23
CA LYS A 239 -29.19 -11.18 12.90
C LYS A 239 -28.13 -12.11 12.29
N LEU A 240 -27.72 -11.90 11.04
CA LEU A 240 -26.61 -12.66 10.45
C LEU A 240 -25.26 -12.35 11.14
N GLY A 241 -25.15 -11.19 11.77
CA GLY A 241 -23.94 -10.76 12.46
C GLY A 241 -22.81 -10.36 11.52
N PHE A 242 -21.75 -9.83 12.12
CA PHE A 242 -20.67 -9.17 11.38
C PHE A 242 -19.95 -10.07 10.37
N ASN A 243 -19.73 -11.35 10.74
CA ASN A 243 -18.96 -12.29 9.94
C ASN A 243 -19.76 -12.84 8.76
N ALA A 244 -21.03 -13.18 8.93
CA ALA A 244 -21.84 -13.78 7.86
C ALA A 244 -22.50 -12.72 6.95
N MET A 245 -22.64 -11.48 7.42
CA MET A 245 -23.17 -10.38 6.60
C MET A 245 -22.09 -9.90 5.62
N ASN A 246 -22.03 -10.43 4.40
CA ASN A 246 -20.99 -10.08 3.42
C ASN A 246 -21.31 -8.84 2.57
N SER A 247 -22.12 -8.99 1.53
CA SER A 247 -22.44 -7.91 0.57
C SER A 247 -23.30 -6.77 1.14
N ARG A 248 -23.84 -6.96 2.36
CA ARG A 248 -24.74 -6.02 3.03
C ARG A 248 -24.06 -5.20 4.14
N ARG A 249 -22.75 -5.37 4.37
CA ARG A 249 -22.00 -4.55 5.35
C ARG A 249 -22.04 -3.06 5.03
N SER A 250 -22.14 -2.70 3.75
CA SER A 250 -22.27 -1.31 3.31
C SER A 250 -23.54 -0.64 3.84
N LEU A 251 -24.65 -1.38 3.97
CA LEU A 251 -25.90 -0.85 4.54
C LEU A 251 -25.76 -0.61 6.04
N TRP A 252 -25.12 -1.54 6.75
CA TRP A 252 -24.84 -1.37 8.17
C TRP A 252 -23.88 -0.20 8.41
N LEU A 253 -22.83 -0.08 7.59
CA LEU A 253 -21.89 1.05 7.66
C LEU A 253 -22.60 2.39 7.44
N GLN A 254 -23.47 2.47 6.44
CA GLN A 254 -24.28 3.67 6.19
C GLN A 254 -25.15 4.03 7.39
N ASP A 255 -25.79 3.04 8.01
CA ASP A 255 -26.64 3.28 9.19
C ASP A 255 -25.83 3.72 10.42
N VAL A 256 -24.64 3.18 10.62
CA VAL A 256 -23.71 3.62 11.68
C VAL A 256 -23.24 5.05 11.43
N GLN A 257 -22.80 5.37 10.21
CA GLN A 257 -22.34 6.72 9.84
C GLN A 257 -23.48 7.76 9.88
N ALA A 258 -24.70 7.37 9.52
CA ALA A 258 -25.88 8.23 9.57
C ALA A 258 -26.49 8.33 10.99
N ASN A 259 -25.85 7.76 12.01
CA ASN A 259 -26.34 7.69 13.39
C ASN A 259 -27.74 7.06 13.51
N LYS A 260 -28.09 6.17 12.58
CA LYS A 260 -29.33 5.37 12.57
C LYS A 260 -29.18 4.03 13.27
N PHE A 261 -27.95 3.62 13.56
CA PHE A 261 -27.63 2.48 14.40
C PHE A 261 -26.96 2.97 15.69
N LYS A 262 -27.57 2.68 16.85
CA LYS A 262 -27.05 3.06 18.17
C LYS A 262 -26.92 1.85 19.08
N MET A 263 -25.97 1.93 20.00
CA MET A 263 -25.77 0.97 21.09
C MET A 263 -25.93 1.73 22.41
N GLU A 264 -26.72 1.20 23.33
CA GLU A 264 -26.98 1.84 24.62
C GLU A 264 -26.86 0.81 25.74
N LYS A 265 -26.23 1.19 26.86
CA LYS A 265 -26.21 0.36 28.07
C LYS A 265 -27.62 0.26 28.65
N ILE A 266 -28.03 -0.94 28.97
CA ILE A 266 -29.24 -1.18 29.76
C ILE A 266 -28.93 -0.66 31.16
N LYS A 267 -29.66 0.37 31.61
CA LYS A 267 -29.55 0.85 32.99
C LYS A 267 -30.05 -0.27 33.90
N ALA A 268 -29.17 -0.78 34.78
CA ALA A 268 -29.59 -1.61 35.89
C ALA A 268 -30.21 -0.68 36.94
N ASP A 269 -31.53 -0.52 36.87
CA ASP A 269 -32.40 -0.17 38.00
C ASP A 269 -33.86 -0.34 37.56
N SER A 270 -34.37 -1.54 37.79
CA SER A 270 -35.69 -1.75 38.39
C SER A 270 -35.81 -3.22 38.81
N GLU A 271 -35.86 -3.40 40.13
CA GLU A 271 -36.50 -4.47 40.90
C GLU A 271 -37.52 -5.35 40.14
N PRO A 272 -37.69 -6.62 40.55
CA PRO A 272 -38.72 -7.48 39.98
C PRO A 272 -40.09 -6.96 40.41
N LEU A 273 -40.83 -6.35 39.49
CA LEU A 273 -42.27 -6.20 39.67
C LEU A 273 -42.91 -7.57 39.41
N GLU A 274 -43.28 -8.20 40.54
CA GLU A 274 -44.31 -9.22 40.58
C GLU A 274 -45.57 -8.77 39.82
N GLU A 275 -46.17 -9.77 39.19
CA GLU A 275 -47.53 -9.90 38.67
C GLU A 275 -48.45 -8.67 38.78
N THR A 276 -48.94 -8.22 37.62
CA THR A 276 -50.38 -8.01 37.49
C THR A 276 -50.86 -8.74 36.24
N ALA A 277 -51.65 -9.79 36.49
CA ALA A 277 -52.64 -10.26 35.55
C ALA A 277 -53.58 -9.09 35.21
N ASP A 278 -53.87 -8.87 33.93
CA ASP A 278 -55.27 -8.73 33.55
C ASP A 278 -55.49 -9.14 32.10
N GLU A 279 -56.65 -9.78 31.95
CA GLU A 279 -57.14 -10.51 30.81
C GLU A 279 -57.55 -9.57 29.67
N SER A 280 -57.28 -9.96 28.43
CA SER A 280 -58.12 -9.57 27.30
C SER A 280 -58.87 -10.79 26.79
N VAL A 281 -60.13 -10.84 27.19
CA VAL A 281 -61.19 -11.78 26.85
C VAL A 281 -61.39 -11.88 25.32
N SER A 282 -61.49 -13.10 24.81
CA SER A 282 -62.18 -13.41 23.55
C SER A 282 -62.95 -14.73 23.70
N ALA A 283 -64.23 -14.58 24.02
CA ALA A 283 -65.38 -15.38 23.61
C ALA A 283 -65.23 -16.90 23.42
N THR A 284 -65.91 -17.67 24.28
CA THR A 284 -66.94 -18.61 23.84
C THR A 284 -67.98 -18.79 24.93
N GLU A 285 -69.22 -18.86 24.47
CA GLU A 285 -70.49 -19.02 25.19
C GLU A 285 -70.49 -20.26 26.08
N ASP A 286 -71.08 -20.18 27.27
CA ASP A 286 -72.19 -21.07 27.59
C ASP A 286 -73.03 -20.57 28.76
N LEU A 287 -74.30 -20.92 28.65
CA LEU A 287 -75.47 -20.24 29.17
C LEU A 287 -76.14 -21.16 30.19
N VAL A 288 -76.12 -20.85 31.49
CA VAL A 288 -77.06 -21.50 32.44
C VAL A 288 -77.51 -20.54 33.54
N MET A 289 -78.84 -20.46 33.65
CA MET A 289 -79.67 -19.61 34.49
C MET A 289 -79.74 -20.01 35.99
N MET A 290 -80.31 -19.07 36.78
CA MET A 290 -81.06 -19.26 38.05
C MET A 290 -80.19 -19.35 39.32
N THR A 291 -80.51 -18.75 40.49
CA THR A 291 -81.69 -18.05 41.02
C THR A 291 -81.28 -17.32 42.30
N GLN A 292 -82.15 -16.43 42.78
CA GLN A 292 -82.18 -15.73 44.08
C GLN A 292 -81.88 -16.68 45.27
N ASP A 293 -81.33 -16.24 46.41
CA ASP A 293 -82.10 -15.53 47.43
C ASP A 293 -81.26 -14.83 48.50
N ILE A 294 -81.86 -13.75 48.98
CA ILE A 294 -81.57 -12.98 50.18
C ILE A 294 -82.05 -13.79 51.40
N GLN A 295 -81.29 -13.80 52.50
CA GLN A 295 -81.88 -13.76 53.84
C GLN A 295 -80.88 -13.27 54.90
N ASP A 296 -81.48 -12.56 55.86
CA ASP A 296 -80.92 -11.74 56.95
C ASP A 296 -79.92 -12.44 57.89
#